data_AF-A0A172TNR3-F1
#
_entry.id   AF-A0A172TNR3-F1
#
_cell.length_a   1.000
_cell.length_b   1.000
_cell.length_c   1.000
_cell.angle_alpha   90.00
_cell.angle_beta   90.00
_cell.angle_gamma   90.00
#
_symmetry.space_group_name_H-M   'P 1'
#
loop_
_entity.id
_entity.type
_entity.pdbx_description
1 polymer ?
#
loop_
_entity_poly.entity_id
_entity_poly.type
_entity_poly.pdbx_seq_one_letter_code
_entity_poly.pdbx_strand_id
1 'polypeptide(L)'
;MNKLPRIQRVHSKWNKTRILLVKKGLKNYVPDTRKLSRATLETMLNLYQMVYVKPDHGTYGKGVMRVEKELTNQGVRYAYQAGETRRGFTTLDSLYASLQSKKTKRIYLIQKGIHLLKYNKRRFDIRIMVQINPQGRWESTAWIGRVAAPRKIVTNYHSGGTPTAVETLLKHYMSPSDIKAFHQKLNRLGVDTARQFARKYPRVKEIGLDIALDRKFHPWILEVNTKPDPYIFRKLKDKSIARKVYRYAKAYGGV
;
A
#
# COMPACT_ATOMS: atom_id res chain seq x y z
N MET A 1 -21.79 -32.90 2.10
CA MET A 1 -20.65 -32.06 2.53
C MET A 1 -20.99 -30.58 2.32
N ASN A 2 -21.21 -29.81 3.39
CA ASN A 2 -21.45 -28.37 3.27
C ASN A 2 -20.15 -27.66 2.84
N LYS A 3 -20.11 -27.15 1.61
CA LYS A 3 -19.00 -26.29 1.15
C LYS A 3 -18.98 -25.04 2.03
N LEU A 4 -17.84 -24.79 2.69
CA LEU A 4 -17.64 -23.53 3.41
C LEU A 4 -17.94 -22.34 2.47
N PRO A 5 -18.65 -21.31 2.94
CA PRO A 5 -19.00 -20.17 2.10
C PRO A 5 -17.75 -19.48 1.56
N ARG A 6 -17.77 -19.15 0.26
CA ARG A 6 -16.62 -18.58 -0.46
C ARG A 6 -16.13 -17.28 0.20
N ILE A 7 -14.82 -17.19 0.42
CA ILE A 7 -14.15 -16.00 0.97
C ILE A 7 -14.44 -14.80 0.08
N GLN A 8 -14.97 -13.73 0.67
CA GLN A 8 -15.31 -12.50 -0.06
C GLN A 8 -14.06 -11.70 -0.39
N ARG A 9 -13.97 -11.25 -1.65
CA ARG A 9 -12.85 -10.46 -2.17
C ARG A 9 -13.38 -9.12 -2.69
N VAL A 10 -12.63 -8.06 -2.44
CA VAL A 10 -12.98 -6.67 -2.78
C VAL A 10 -11.88 -6.12 -3.69
N HIS A 11 -12.25 -5.75 -4.92
CA HIS A 11 -11.28 -5.35 -5.93
C HIS A 11 -11.04 -3.85 -5.99
N SER A 12 -12.09 -3.03 -5.91
CA SER A 12 -12.00 -1.57 -5.97
C SER A 12 -11.19 -0.99 -4.81
N LYS A 13 -10.08 -0.30 -5.11
CA LYS A 13 -9.27 0.45 -4.13
C LYS A 13 -10.09 1.55 -3.46
N TRP A 14 -11.00 2.17 -4.18
CA TRP A 14 -11.86 3.22 -3.68
C TRP A 14 -12.82 2.69 -2.60
N ASN A 15 -13.51 1.58 -2.88
CA ASN A 15 -14.40 0.97 -1.89
C ASN A 15 -13.64 0.55 -0.62
N LYS A 16 -12.44 -0.01 -0.78
CA LYS A 16 -11.55 -0.38 0.32
C LYS A 16 -11.12 0.85 1.14
N THR A 17 -10.80 1.96 0.46
CA THR A 17 -10.41 3.22 1.11
C THR A 17 -11.57 3.82 1.90
N ARG A 18 -12.78 3.86 1.33
CA ARG A 18 -13.97 4.40 2.00
C ARG A 18 -14.29 3.69 3.31
N ILE A 19 -14.06 2.38 3.40
CA ILE A 19 -14.29 1.60 4.63
C ILE A 19 -13.39 2.08 5.79
N LEU A 20 -12.15 2.44 5.48
CA LEU A 20 -11.20 2.95 6.47
C LEU A 20 -11.57 4.36 6.95
N LEU A 21 -12.09 5.19 6.04
CA LEU A 21 -12.46 6.58 6.34
C LEU A 21 -13.65 6.71 7.30
N VAL A 22 -14.47 5.66 7.46
CA VAL A 22 -15.61 5.64 8.39
C VAL A 22 -15.14 5.62 9.86
N LYS A 23 -14.01 4.97 10.17
CA LYS A 23 -13.52 4.86 11.56
C LYS A 23 -12.50 5.96 11.83
N LYS A 24 -12.80 6.89 12.76
CA LYS A 24 -11.90 8.00 13.16
C LYS A 24 -10.48 7.53 13.46
N GLY A 25 -10.34 6.42 14.18
CA GLY A 25 -9.04 5.83 14.52
C GLY A 25 -8.24 5.26 13.34
N LEU A 26 -8.86 5.00 12.18
CA LEU A 26 -8.16 4.53 10.97
C LEU A 26 -7.93 5.65 9.96
N LYS A 27 -8.83 6.64 9.91
CA LYS A 27 -8.76 7.78 8.98
C LYS A 27 -7.40 8.48 9.00
N ASN A 28 -6.78 8.63 10.17
CA ASN A 28 -5.48 9.30 10.34
C ASN A 28 -4.30 8.52 9.72
N TYR A 29 -4.50 7.26 9.36
CA TYR A 29 -3.51 6.44 8.68
C TYR A 29 -3.77 6.33 7.18
N VAL A 30 -4.82 6.95 6.65
CA VAL A 30 -5.17 6.89 5.23
C VAL A 30 -4.72 8.19 4.55
N PRO A 31 -3.85 8.13 3.54
CA PRO A 31 -3.51 9.32 2.77
C PRO A 31 -4.75 9.86 2.02
N ASP A 32 -4.89 11.19 1.93
CA ASP A 32 -5.95 11.81 1.14
C ASP A 32 -5.99 11.17 -0.25
N THR A 33 -7.17 10.67 -0.63
CA THR A 33 -7.40 9.90 -1.84
C THR A 33 -8.71 10.36 -2.45
N ARG A 34 -8.69 10.71 -3.73
CA ARG A 34 -9.85 11.19 -4.48
C ARG A 34 -9.93 10.49 -5.84
N LYS A 35 -11.07 10.61 -6.53
CA LYS A 35 -11.16 10.23 -7.95
C LYS A 35 -10.36 11.24 -8.79
N LEU A 36 -9.64 10.76 -9.80
CA LEU A 36 -8.85 11.61 -10.67
C LEU A 36 -9.74 12.34 -11.68
N SER A 37 -9.61 13.67 -11.69
CA SER A 37 -10.07 14.64 -12.68
C SER A 37 -9.02 15.75 -12.80
N ARG A 38 -9.12 16.62 -13.81
CA ARG A 38 -8.24 17.78 -13.97
C ARG A 38 -8.21 18.64 -12.70
N ALA A 39 -9.40 19.04 -12.23
CA ALA A 39 -9.56 19.89 -11.04
C ALA A 39 -8.96 19.24 -9.79
N THR A 40 -9.19 17.95 -9.57
CA THR A 40 -8.59 17.25 -8.42
C THR A 40 -7.08 17.07 -8.56
N LEU A 41 -6.55 16.95 -9.77
CA LEU A 41 -5.11 16.88 -10.02
C LEU A 41 -4.45 18.20 -9.60
N GLU A 42 -5.00 19.31 -10.06
CA GLU A 42 -4.58 20.66 -9.68
C GLU A 42 -4.60 20.84 -8.16
N THR A 43 -5.76 20.59 -7.55
CA THR A 43 -5.98 20.75 -6.11
C THR A 43 -4.97 19.93 -5.31
N MET A 44 -4.80 18.65 -5.64
CA MET A 44 -3.92 17.77 -4.85
C MET A 44 -2.43 18.04 -5.10
N LEU A 45 -2.03 18.49 -6.29
CA LEU A 45 -0.65 18.93 -6.53
C LEU A 45 -0.33 20.24 -5.80
N ASN A 46 -1.30 21.16 -5.69
CA ASN A 46 -1.13 22.37 -4.89
C ASN A 46 -1.02 22.06 -3.38
N LEU A 47 -1.80 21.10 -2.89
CA LEU A 47 -1.78 20.69 -1.48
C LEU A 47 -0.54 19.89 -1.07
N TYR A 48 -0.06 19.00 -1.94
CA TYR A 48 0.91 17.97 -1.55
C TYR A 48 2.19 17.94 -2.36
N GLN A 49 2.26 18.67 -3.49
CA GLN A 49 3.38 18.72 -4.45
C GLN A 49 3.72 17.38 -5.13
N MET A 50 3.50 16.25 -4.46
CA MET A 50 3.71 14.89 -4.94
C MET A 50 2.47 14.06 -4.69
N VAL A 51 1.98 13.40 -5.74
CA VAL A 51 0.79 12.54 -5.70
C VAL A 51 1.03 11.27 -6.49
N TYR A 52 0.27 10.22 -6.18
CA TYR A 52 0.23 9.00 -6.96
C TYR A 52 -1.11 8.89 -7.68
N VAL A 53 -1.04 8.72 -9.00
CA VAL A 53 -2.18 8.42 -9.86
C VAL A 53 -2.19 6.91 -10.14
N LYS A 54 -3.28 6.22 -9.79
CA LYS A 54 -3.35 4.75 -9.86
C LYS A 54 -4.73 4.25 -10.29
N PRO A 55 -4.83 3.13 -11.02
CA PRO A 55 -6.13 2.58 -11.38
C PRO A 55 -6.86 2.06 -10.14
N ASP A 56 -8.17 2.28 -10.07
CA ASP A 56 -9.01 1.75 -9.00
C ASP A 56 -8.96 0.21 -8.95
N HIS A 57 -8.98 -0.40 -10.14
CA HIS A 57 -8.85 -1.85 -10.34
C HIS A 57 -7.53 -2.17 -11.02
N GLY A 58 -6.67 -2.92 -10.34
CA GLY A 58 -5.37 -3.34 -10.84
C GLY A 58 -4.52 -3.98 -9.77
N THR A 59 -3.44 -4.64 -10.17
CA THR A 59 -2.51 -5.38 -9.29
C THR A 59 -1.06 -5.05 -9.65
N TYR A 60 -0.14 -5.42 -8.76
CA TYR A 60 1.32 -5.37 -9.01
C TYR A 60 1.88 -3.99 -9.38
N GLY A 61 1.25 -2.90 -8.93
CA GLY A 61 1.69 -1.54 -9.26
C GLY A 61 1.54 -1.16 -10.74
N LYS A 62 0.91 -2.00 -11.58
CA LYS A 62 0.71 -1.69 -12.99
C LYS A 62 -0.22 -0.49 -13.15
N GLY A 63 0.19 0.47 -13.98
CA GLY A 63 -0.53 1.71 -14.22
C GLY A 63 -0.40 2.75 -13.09
N VAL A 64 0.46 2.53 -12.09
CA VAL A 64 0.76 3.53 -11.06
C VAL A 64 1.76 4.54 -11.61
N MET A 65 1.45 5.82 -11.42
CA MET A 65 2.28 6.95 -11.83
C MET A 65 2.51 7.88 -10.64
N ARG A 66 3.76 8.28 -10.40
CA ARG A 66 4.11 9.31 -9.41
C ARG A 66 4.17 10.63 -10.14
N VAL A 67 3.37 11.60 -9.73
CA VAL A 67 3.26 12.93 -10.34
C VAL A 67 3.79 13.95 -9.35
N GLU A 68 4.59 14.89 -9.84
CA GLU A 68 5.26 15.91 -9.04
C GLU A 68 5.05 17.29 -9.68
N LYS A 69 4.86 18.29 -8.81
CA LYS A 69 4.87 19.72 -9.11
C LYS A 69 6.08 20.31 -8.39
N GLU A 70 6.94 20.98 -9.14
CA GLU A 70 8.16 21.62 -8.65
C GLU A 70 8.12 23.12 -8.99
N LEU A 71 8.47 23.98 -8.04
CA LEU A 71 8.71 25.39 -8.27
C LEU A 71 10.19 25.57 -8.62
N THR A 72 10.47 26.20 -9.75
CA THR A 72 11.84 26.52 -10.20
C THR A 72 11.96 28.02 -10.45
N ASN A 73 13.19 28.49 -10.66
CA ASN A 73 13.46 29.88 -11.05
C ASN A 73 12.79 30.28 -12.37
N GLN A 74 12.36 29.30 -13.17
CA GLN A 74 11.69 29.48 -14.46
C GLN A 74 10.17 29.23 -14.36
N GLY A 75 9.62 29.23 -13.14
CA GLY A 75 8.21 28.98 -12.87
C GLY A 75 7.90 27.53 -12.47
N VAL A 76 6.65 27.12 -12.67
CA VAL A 76 6.19 25.79 -12.25
C VAL A 76 6.55 24.74 -13.31
N ARG A 77 7.16 23.64 -12.87
CA ARG A 77 7.38 22.45 -13.68
C ARG A 77 6.59 21.28 -13.13
N TYR A 78 6.11 20.43 -14.03
CA TYR A 78 5.44 19.19 -13.68
C TYR A 78 6.21 18.02 -14.25
N ALA A 79 6.14 16.88 -13.58
CA ALA A 79 6.61 15.63 -14.13
C ALA A 79 5.75 14.47 -13.65
N TYR A 80 5.71 13.40 -14.44
CA TYR A 80 5.33 12.11 -13.90
C TYR A 80 6.35 11.03 -14.23
N GLN A 81 6.43 10.04 -13.35
CA GLN A 81 7.17 8.81 -13.57
C GLN A 81 6.21 7.62 -13.65
N ALA A 82 6.33 6.82 -14.71
CA ALA A 82 5.59 5.56 -14.91
C ALA A 82 6.60 4.43 -15.15
N GLY A 83 6.71 3.49 -14.20
CA GLY A 83 7.81 2.53 -14.21
C GLY A 83 9.16 3.24 -14.05
N GLU A 84 10.03 3.13 -15.04
CA GLU A 84 11.35 3.80 -15.08
C GLU A 84 11.35 5.07 -15.97
N THR A 85 10.30 5.28 -16.75
CA THR A 85 10.19 6.44 -17.65
C THR A 85 9.69 7.65 -16.89
N ARG A 86 10.42 8.77 -16.97
CA ARG A 86 9.99 10.09 -16.48
C ARG A 86 9.67 10.99 -17.67
N ARG A 87 8.60 11.77 -17.58
CA ARG A 87 8.23 12.80 -18.57
C ARG A 87 7.96 14.13 -17.86
N GLY A 88 8.46 15.21 -18.43
CA GLY A 88 8.31 16.57 -17.91
C GLY A 88 7.31 17.39 -18.74
N PHE A 89 6.71 18.39 -18.09
CA PHE A 89 5.67 19.26 -18.65
C PHE A 89 5.81 20.67 -18.06
N THR A 90 5.45 21.69 -18.84
CA THR A 90 5.40 23.10 -18.42
C THR A 90 4.03 23.52 -17.93
N THR A 91 2.96 22.83 -18.35
CA THR A 91 1.59 23.19 -18.00
C THR A 91 0.86 22.02 -17.35
N LEU A 92 -0.12 22.33 -16.49
CA LEU A 92 -0.98 21.31 -15.89
C LEU A 92 -1.81 20.58 -16.96
N ASP A 93 -2.25 21.29 -18.01
CA ASP A 93 -3.07 20.71 -19.07
C ASP A 93 -2.31 19.71 -19.93
N SER A 94 -1.05 20.01 -20.30
CA SER A 94 -0.20 19.06 -21.02
C SER A 94 0.12 17.82 -20.17
N LEU A 95 0.37 18.01 -18.87
CA LEU A 95 0.50 16.90 -17.92
C LEU A 95 -0.77 16.05 -17.89
N TYR A 96 -1.93 16.66 -17.72
CA TYR A 96 -3.20 15.96 -17.60
C TYR A 96 -3.56 15.20 -18.88
N ALA A 97 -3.39 15.82 -20.06
CA ALA A 97 -3.57 15.16 -21.35
C ALA A 97 -2.67 13.92 -21.49
N SER A 98 -1.39 14.04 -21.10
CA SER A 98 -0.45 12.91 -21.12
C SER A 98 -0.82 11.79 -20.14
N LEU A 99 -1.32 12.15 -18.95
CA LEU A 99 -1.86 11.15 -18.02
C LEU A 99 -3.07 10.43 -18.62
N GLN A 100 -3.98 11.15 -19.31
CA GLN A 100 -5.15 10.52 -19.92
C GLN A 100 -4.79 9.55 -21.05
N SER A 101 -3.80 9.89 -21.89
CA SER A 101 -3.34 8.96 -22.94
C SER A 101 -2.61 7.73 -22.38
N LYS A 102 -1.97 7.85 -21.20
CA LYS A 102 -1.31 6.71 -20.55
C LYS A 102 -2.24 5.83 -19.72
N LYS A 103 -3.37 6.38 -19.28
CA LYS A 103 -4.38 5.66 -18.49
C LYS A 103 -5.11 4.65 -19.34
N THR A 104 -5.58 3.58 -18.69
CA THR A 104 -6.60 2.70 -19.28
C THR A 104 -7.97 3.38 -19.18
N LYS A 105 -8.99 2.86 -19.91
CA LYS A 105 -10.39 3.32 -19.83
C LYS A 105 -11.08 3.13 -18.47
N ARG A 106 -10.33 2.75 -17.42
CA ARG A 106 -10.83 2.49 -16.07
C ARG A 106 -10.85 3.78 -15.23
N ILE A 107 -11.58 3.74 -14.12
CA ILE A 107 -11.49 4.78 -13.09
C ILE A 107 -10.07 4.80 -12.52
N TYR A 108 -9.51 6.00 -12.38
CA TYR A 108 -8.26 6.24 -11.65
C TYR A 108 -8.51 7.08 -10.41
N LEU A 109 -7.68 6.83 -9.42
CA LEU A 109 -7.60 7.57 -8.18
C LEU A 109 -6.33 8.43 -8.19
N ILE A 110 -6.39 9.53 -7.47
CA ILE A 110 -5.26 10.37 -7.11
C ILE A 110 -5.11 10.33 -5.59
N GLN A 111 -3.89 10.09 -5.11
CA GLN A 111 -3.59 9.90 -3.70
C GLN A 111 -2.39 10.75 -3.29
N LYS A 112 -2.45 11.34 -2.09
CA LYS A 112 -1.31 12.06 -1.49
C LYS A 112 -0.05 11.20 -1.56
N GLY A 113 1.03 11.79 -2.05
CA GLY A 113 2.34 11.18 -2.06
C GLY A 113 2.97 11.16 -0.68
N ILE A 114 3.60 10.03 -0.33
CA ILE A 114 4.35 9.87 0.92
C ILE A 114 5.84 9.83 0.62
N HIS A 115 6.62 10.70 1.24
CA HIS A 115 8.08 10.67 1.17
C HIS A 115 8.61 9.54 2.05
N LEU A 116 8.66 8.34 1.46
CA LEU A 116 9.04 7.11 2.15
C LEU A 116 10.46 7.15 2.73
N LEU A 117 10.64 6.48 3.86
CA LEU A 117 11.95 6.02 4.33
C LEU A 117 12.67 5.19 3.25
N LYS A 118 13.99 5.11 3.37
CA LYS A 118 14.85 4.52 2.35
C LYS A 118 15.94 3.62 2.94
N TYR A 119 15.96 2.36 2.52
CA TYR A 119 17.06 1.45 2.81
C TYR A 119 18.01 1.41 1.61
N ASN A 120 19.30 1.69 1.82
CA ASN A 120 20.31 1.80 0.75
C ASN A 120 19.84 2.68 -0.42
N LYS A 121 19.38 3.91 -0.11
CA LYS A 121 18.84 4.90 -1.05
C LYS A 121 17.55 4.47 -1.79
N ARG A 122 17.02 3.27 -1.56
CA ARG A 122 15.81 2.73 -2.18
C ARG A 122 14.64 2.77 -1.21
N ARG A 123 13.48 3.22 -1.71
CA ARG A 123 12.25 3.34 -0.91
C ARG A 123 11.77 1.95 -0.50
N PHE A 124 11.13 1.84 0.65
CA PHE A 124 10.47 0.59 1.05
C PHE A 124 9.12 0.85 1.68
N ASP A 125 8.30 -0.21 1.73
CA ASP A 125 7.12 -0.29 2.56
C ASP A 125 7.09 -1.61 3.33
N ILE A 126 6.11 -1.76 4.20
CA ILE A 126 5.91 -2.96 5.01
C ILE A 126 4.58 -3.60 4.61
N ARG A 127 4.64 -4.86 4.18
CA ARG A 127 3.48 -5.73 3.99
C ARG A 127 3.16 -6.42 5.31
N ILE A 128 1.94 -6.22 5.82
CA ILE A 128 1.39 -6.95 6.96
C ILE A 128 0.34 -7.93 6.46
N MET A 129 0.50 -9.22 6.76
CA MET A 129 -0.54 -10.23 6.60
C MET A 129 -1.37 -10.30 7.88
N VAL A 130 -2.69 -10.16 7.76
CA VAL A 130 -3.63 -10.28 8.88
C VAL A 130 -4.66 -11.34 8.52
N GLN A 131 -4.82 -12.35 9.35
CA GLN A 131 -5.67 -13.51 9.09
C GLN A 131 -6.52 -13.82 10.33
N ILE A 132 -7.63 -14.51 10.11
CA ILE A 132 -8.33 -15.19 11.19
C ILE A 132 -7.51 -16.43 11.57
N ASN A 133 -7.13 -16.53 12.84
CA ASN A 133 -6.44 -17.69 13.37
C ASN A 133 -7.42 -18.87 13.63
N PRO A 134 -6.94 -20.09 13.91
CA PRO A 134 -7.80 -21.26 14.14
C PRO A 134 -8.80 -21.10 15.30
N GLN A 135 -8.56 -20.17 16.22
CA GLN A 135 -9.47 -19.83 17.32
C GLN A 135 -10.52 -18.78 16.91
N GLY A 136 -10.62 -18.42 15.63
CA GLY A 136 -11.59 -17.46 15.13
C GLY A 136 -11.23 -15.99 15.40
N ARG A 137 -10.01 -15.69 15.87
CA ARG A 137 -9.58 -14.32 16.20
C ARG A 137 -8.70 -13.72 15.11
N TRP A 138 -8.89 -12.42 14.84
CA TRP A 138 -8.00 -11.67 13.95
C TRP A 138 -6.61 -11.51 14.54
N GLU A 139 -5.60 -11.81 13.74
CA GLU A 139 -4.20 -11.75 14.13
C GLU A 139 -3.35 -11.23 12.97
N SER A 140 -2.42 -10.32 13.26
CA SER A 140 -1.36 -9.96 12.31
C SER A 140 -0.35 -11.11 12.30
N THR A 141 -0.45 -11.99 11.30
CA THR A 141 0.28 -13.26 11.25
C THR A 141 1.75 -13.10 10.86
N ALA A 142 2.04 -12.14 9.98
CA ALA A 142 3.36 -11.97 9.40
C ALA A 142 3.61 -10.55 8.88
N TRP A 143 4.87 -10.15 8.87
CA TRP A 143 5.35 -8.86 8.34
C TRP A 143 6.52 -9.10 7.41
N ILE A 144 6.60 -8.28 6.37
CA ILE A 144 7.75 -8.30 5.47
C ILE A 144 7.93 -6.92 4.85
N GLY A 145 9.15 -6.42 4.89
CA GLY A 145 9.54 -5.24 4.15
C GLY A 145 9.68 -5.53 2.66
N ARG A 146 9.37 -4.55 1.82
CA ARG A 146 9.57 -4.63 0.36
C ARG A 146 10.36 -3.43 -0.11
N VAL A 147 11.64 -3.64 -0.41
CA VAL A 147 12.53 -2.59 -0.93
C VAL A 147 12.30 -2.48 -2.43
N ALA A 148 12.03 -1.28 -2.94
CA ALA A 148 11.82 -1.05 -4.36
C ALA A 148 13.05 -1.47 -5.18
N ALA A 149 12.82 -1.91 -6.41
CA ALA A 149 13.89 -2.05 -7.39
C ALA A 149 14.54 -0.68 -7.65
N PRO A 150 15.83 -0.62 -8.04
CA PRO A 150 16.48 0.63 -8.40
C PRO A 150 15.64 1.46 -9.37
N ARG A 151 15.61 2.78 -9.16
CA ARG A 151 14.88 3.76 -9.98
C ARG A 151 13.35 3.60 -10.05
N LYS A 152 12.73 2.57 -9.45
CA LYS A 152 11.27 2.38 -9.45
C LYS A 152 10.56 3.14 -8.34
N ILE A 153 9.32 3.56 -8.62
CA ILE A 153 8.42 4.27 -7.68
C ILE A 153 7.51 3.35 -6.87
N VAL A 154 7.45 2.06 -7.23
CA VAL A 154 6.66 1.03 -6.55
C VAL A 154 7.59 -0.01 -5.92
N THR A 155 7.19 -0.49 -4.76
CA THR A 155 7.89 -1.48 -3.90
C THR A 155 7.42 -2.91 -4.14
N ASN A 156 6.40 -3.12 -4.99
CA ASN A 156 5.74 -4.40 -5.14
C ASN A 156 6.73 -5.52 -5.57
N TYR A 157 6.63 -6.68 -4.92
CA TYR A 157 7.47 -7.85 -5.19
C TYR A 157 7.44 -8.27 -6.66
N HIS A 158 6.24 -8.35 -7.26
CA HIS A 158 6.05 -8.71 -8.67
C HIS A 158 6.54 -7.62 -9.65
N SER A 159 6.96 -6.46 -9.15
CA SER A 159 7.62 -5.39 -9.91
C SER A 159 9.14 -5.35 -9.70
N GLY A 160 9.71 -6.38 -9.06
CA GLY A 160 11.15 -6.46 -8.73
C GLY A 160 11.51 -5.97 -7.33
N GLY A 161 10.52 -5.76 -6.46
CA GLY A 161 10.76 -5.42 -5.06
C GLY A 161 11.49 -6.56 -4.33
N THR A 162 12.49 -6.23 -3.51
CA THR A 162 13.25 -7.20 -2.72
C THR A 162 12.56 -7.41 -1.37
N PRO A 163 12.12 -8.64 -1.03
CA PRO A 163 11.60 -8.94 0.29
C PRO A 163 12.73 -8.84 1.33
N THR A 164 12.48 -8.19 2.46
CA THR A 164 13.47 -7.96 3.51
C THR A 164 12.80 -8.01 4.88
N ALA A 165 13.49 -8.53 5.90
CA ALA A 165 12.98 -8.50 7.27
C ALA A 165 12.73 -7.05 7.70
N VAL A 166 11.65 -6.80 8.44
CA VAL A 166 11.26 -5.44 8.84
C VAL A 166 12.31 -4.85 9.77
N GLU A 167 12.85 -5.67 10.67
CA GLU A 167 13.89 -5.36 11.64
C GLU A 167 15.17 -4.88 10.93
N THR A 168 15.55 -5.54 9.83
CA THR A 168 16.69 -5.11 9.00
C THR A 168 16.50 -3.72 8.41
N LEU A 169 15.26 -3.36 8.05
CA LEU A 169 14.97 -2.04 7.48
C LEU A 169 14.91 -0.96 8.56
N LEU A 170 14.31 -1.28 9.71
CA LEU A 170 14.04 -0.30 10.77
C LEU A 170 15.23 -0.05 11.71
N LYS A 171 16.18 -0.98 11.84
CA LYS A 171 17.37 -0.81 12.72
C LYS A 171 18.25 0.40 12.38
N HIS A 172 18.13 0.95 11.17
CA HIS A 172 18.83 2.17 10.76
C HIS A 172 18.13 3.45 11.25
N TYR A 173 16.94 3.33 11.83
CA TYR A 173 16.06 4.43 12.17
C TYR A 173 15.57 4.40 13.62
N MET A 174 15.55 3.23 14.24
CA MET A 174 14.91 2.98 15.52
C MET A 174 15.78 2.05 16.36
N SER A 175 15.76 2.25 17.67
CA SER A 175 16.38 1.31 18.63
C SER A 175 15.61 -0.03 18.66
N PRO A 176 16.20 -1.13 19.18
CA PRO A 176 15.49 -2.40 19.31
C PRO A 176 14.18 -2.32 20.12
N SER A 177 14.15 -1.53 21.20
CA SER A 177 12.94 -1.30 22.00
C SER A 177 11.87 -0.54 21.21
N ASP A 178 12.26 0.50 20.46
CA ASP A 178 11.35 1.25 19.60
C ASP A 178 10.78 0.38 18.48
N ILE A 179 11.60 -0.49 17.87
CA ILE A 179 11.14 -1.45 16.88
C ILE A 179 10.07 -2.36 17.49
N LYS A 180 10.30 -2.90 18.69
CA LYS A 180 9.32 -3.76 19.39
C LYS A 180 8.00 -3.01 19.63
N ALA A 181 8.05 -1.78 20.14
CA ALA A 181 6.87 -0.94 20.34
C ALA A 181 6.15 -0.62 19.01
N PHE A 182 6.92 -0.34 17.96
CA PHE A 182 6.40 -0.06 16.63
C PHE A 182 5.70 -1.28 16.02
N HIS A 183 6.26 -2.48 16.19
CA HIS A 183 5.60 -3.73 15.80
C HIS A 183 4.25 -3.89 16.50
N GLN A 184 4.15 -3.65 17.81
CA GLN A 184 2.87 -3.70 18.52
C GLN A 184 1.85 -2.70 17.95
N LYS A 185 2.28 -1.49 17.60
CA LYS A 185 1.45 -0.47 16.93
C LYS A 185 0.95 -0.97 15.56
N LEU A 186 1.82 -1.54 14.73
CA LEU A 186 1.45 -2.12 13.44
C LEU A 186 0.50 -3.33 13.60
N ASN A 187 0.66 -4.13 14.65
CA ASN A 187 -0.21 -5.26 14.93
C ASN A 187 -1.62 -4.81 15.23
N ARG A 188 -1.76 -3.82 16.13
CA ARG A 188 -3.03 -3.20 16.45
C ARG A 188 -3.68 -2.56 15.21
N LEU A 189 -2.91 -1.83 14.41
CA LEU A 189 -3.38 -1.23 13.16
C LEU A 189 -3.90 -2.29 12.17
N GLY A 190 -3.18 -3.40 12.00
CA GLY A 190 -3.58 -4.52 11.16
C GLY A 190 -4.90 -5.16 11.60
N VAL A 191 -5.00 -5.50 12.89
CA VAL A 191 -6.21 -6.11 13.46
C VAL A 191 -7.41 -5.16 13.42
N ASP A 192 -7.22 -3.87 13.74
CA ASP A 192 -8.29 -2.87 13.68
C ASP A 192 -8.78 -2.66 12.24
N THR A 193 -7.88 -2.70 11.27
CA THR A 193 -8.22 -2.66 9.84
C THR A 193 -9.03 -3.88 9.44
N ALA A 194 -8.61 -5.08 9.83
CA ALA A 194 -9.31 -6.32 9.50
C ALA A 194 -10.72 -6.37 10.11
N ARG A 195 -10.87 -5.95 11.37
CA ARG A 195 -12.17 -5.83 12.03
C ARG A 195 -13.09 -4.83 11.32
N GLN A 196 -12.55 -3.69 10.90
CA GLN A 196 -13.32 -2.69 10.15
C GLN A 196 -13.81 -3.24 8.80
N PHE A 197 -12.96 -4.03 8.11
CA PHE A 197 -13.36 -4.72 6.89
C PHE A 197 -14.41 -5.79 7.15
N ALA A 198 -14.25 -6.61 8.18
CA ALA A 198 -15.18 -7.68 8.54
C ALA A 198 -16.59 -7.16 8.85
N ARG A 199 -16.72 -5.96 9.44
CA ARG A 199 -18.03 -5.29 9.66
C ARG A 199 -18.79 -5.05 8.35
N LYS A 200 -18.10 -4.67 7.27
CA LYS A 200 -18.72 -4.42 5.97
C LYS A 200 -18.80 -5.68 5.09
N TYR A 201 -17.82 -6.57 5.25
CA TYR A 201 -17.63 -7.79 4.46
C TYR A 201 -17.37 -8.98 5.37
N PRO A 202 -18.41 -9.57 5.99
CA PRO A 202 -18.27 -10.62 7.02
C PRO A 202 -17.56 -11.89 6.54
N ARG A 203 -17.51 -12.11 5.22
CA ARG A 203 -16.83 -13.25 4.60
C ARG A 203 -15.36 -13.00 4.24
N VAL A 204 -14.79 -11.84 4.57
CA VAL A 204 -13.34 -11.60 4.48
C VAL A 204 -12.66 -12.37 5.62
N LYS A 205 -11.65 -13.17 5.30
CA LYS A 205 -10.89 -14.01 6.25
C LYS A 205 -9.42 -13.61 6.40
N GLU A 206 -8.94 -12.78 5.48
CA GLU A 206 -7.57 -12.31 5.43
C GLU A 206 -7.48 -10.96 4.73
N ILE A 207 -6.51 -10.16 5.14
CA ILE A 207 -6.10 -8.95 4.43
C ILE A 207 -4.57 -8.80 4.43
N GLY A 208 -4.04 -8.21 3.37
CA GLY A 208 -2.67 -7.70 3.32
C GLY A 208 -2.68 -6.19 3.34
N LEU A 209 -2.07 -5.56 4.35
CA LEU A 209 -1.89 -4.12 4.39
C LEU A 209 -0.52 -3.77 3.80
N ASP A 210 -0.49 -2.77 2.93
CA ASP A 210 0.74 -2.16 2.43
C ASP A 210 0.93 -0.84 3.17
N ILE A 211 1.91 -0.79 4.08
CA ILE A 211 2.17 0.32 4.99
C ILE A 211 3.42 1.09 4.57
N ALA A 212 3.24 2.34 4.21
CA ALA A 212 4.32 3.31 4.02
C ALA A 212 4.73 3.93 5.36
N LEU A 213 6.02 4.27 5.50
CA LEU A 213 6.52 5.08 6.61
C LEU A 213 7.08 6.38 6.06
N ASP A 214 6.61 7.52 6.57
CA ASP A 214 7.23 8.81 6.28
C ASP A 214 8.47 9.06 7.17
N ARG A 215 9.11 10.22 6.96
CA ARG A 215 10.31 10.64 7.71
C ARG A 215 10.06 10.88 9.21
N LYS A 216 8.81 10.97 9.64
CA LYS A 216 8.40 11.09 11.05
C LYS A 216 7.94 9.75 11.62
N PHE A 217 8.21 8.65 10.91
CA PHE A 217 7.80 7.30 11.27
C PHE A 217 6.28 7.10 11.38
N HIS A 218 5.48 8.00 10.79
CA HIS A 218 4.03 7.83 10.77
C HIS A 218 3.64 6.75 9.75
N PRO A 219 2.86 5.72 10.16
CA PRO A 219 2.42 4.69 9.24
C PRO A 219 1.26 5.19 8.38
N TRP A 220 1.34 4.96 7.07
CA TRP A 220 0.30 5.26 6.10
C TRP A 220 -0.17 3.97 5.42
N ILE A 221 -1.46 3.64 5.51
CA ILE A 221 -2.09 2.53 4.78
C ILE A 221 -2.21 2.95 3.31
N LEU A 222 -1.29 2.49 2.47
CA LEU A 222 -1.31 2.76 1.02
C LEU A 222 -2.42 1.97 0.32
N GLU A 223 -2.59 0.70 0.73
CA GLU A 223 -3.57 -0.22 0.20
C GLU A 223 -3.90 -1.33 1.21
N VAL A 224 -5.15 -1.80 1.17
CA VAL A 224 -5.58 -3.06 1.79
C VAL A 224 -5.90 -4.04 0.66
N ASN A 225 -5.40 -5.27 0.74
CA ASN A 225 -5.65 -6.34 -0.23
C ASN A 225 -6.44 -7.46 0.43
N THR A 226 -7.66 -7.74 -0.02
CA THR A 226 -8.47 -8.84 0.53
C THR A 226 -8.16 -10.17 -0.12
N LYS A 227 -7.14 -10.27 -0.98
CA LYS A 227 -6.56 -11.51 -1.55
C LYS A 227 -5.03 -11.33 -1.61
N PRO A 228 -4.36 -11.20 -0.45
CA PRO A 228 -2.93 -10.99 -0.42
C PRO A 228 -2.20 -12.25 -0.90
N ASP A 229 -1.07 -12.05 -1.57
CA ASP A 229 -0.19 -13.15 -1.99
C ASP A 229 0.66 -13.64 -0.78
N PRO A 230 0.48 -14.89 -0.31
CA PRO A 230 1.25 -15.43 0.80
C PRO A 230 2.68 -15.85 0.40
N TYR A 231 2.96 -16.02 -0.89
CA TYR A 231 4.24 -16.56 -1.37
C TYR A 231 5.44 -15.72 -0.93
N ILE A 232 5.27 -14.40 -0.84
CA ILE A 232 6.33 -13.47 -0.46
C ILE A 232 6.98 -13.82 0.89
N PHE A 233 6.21 -14.40 1.83
CA PHE A 233 6.71 -14.78 3.16
C PHE A 233 7.64 -15.99 3.13
N ARG A 234 7.60 -16.82 2.07
CA ARG A 234 8.57 -17.92 1.87
C ARG A 234 10.01 -17.42 1.64
N LYS A 235 10.17 -16.14 1.29
CA LYS A 235 11.45 -15.49 1.06
C LYS A 235 12.15 -15.05 2.34
N LEU A 236 11.46 -15.06 3.49
CA LEU A 236 12.10 -14.81 4.78
C LEU A 236 13.02 -15.97 5.16
N LYS A 237 14.06 -15.67 5.95
CA LYS A 237 14.97 -16.69 6.50
C LYS A 237 14.22 -17.63 7.44
N ASP A 238 13.45 -17.07 8.37
CA ASP A 238 12.58 -17.84 9.26
C ASP A 238 11.38 -18.44 8.50
N LYS A 239 11.43 -19.75 8.27
CA LYS A 239 10.38 -20.50 7.57
C LYS A 239 9.16 -20.78 8.44
N SER A 240 9.23 -20.59 9.77
CA SER A 240 8.09 -20.74 10.67
C SER A 240 6.98 -19.75 10.33
N ILE A 241 7.34 -18.53 9.91
CA ILE A 241 6.42 -17.46 9.50
C ILE A 241 5.58 -17.90 8.30
N ALA A 242 6.22 -18.38 7.23
CA ALA A 242 5.51 -18.86 6.05
C ALA A 242 4.61 -20.05 6.41
N ARG A 243 5.12 -21.05 7.16
CA ARG A 243 4.30 -22.19 7.63
C ARG A 243 3.07 -21.74 8.40
N LYS A 244 3.19 -20.74 9.27
CA LYS A 244 2.06 -20.17 10.02
C LYS A 244 1.03 -19.51 9.09
N VAL A 245 1.46 -18.68 8.14
CA VAL A 245 0.59 -18.03 7.15
C VAL A 245 -0.23 -19.05 6.36
N TYR A 246 0.42 -20.10 5.83
CA TYR A 246 -0.27 -21.15 5.06
C TYR A 246 -1.19 -22.01 5.94
N ARG A 247 -0.77 -22.33 7.17
CA ARG A 247 -1.61 -23.08 8.12
C ARG A 247 -2.91 -22.33 8.44
N TYR A 248 -2.83 -21.02 8.67
CA TYR A 248 -4.02 -20.20 8.90
C TYR A 248 -4.90 -20.16 7.65
N ALA A 249 -4.30 -19.94 6.47
CA ALA A 249 -5.01 -19.99 5.19
C ALA A 249 -5.81 -21.27 5.02
N LYS A 250 -5.19 -22.44 5.23
CA LYS A 250 -5.85 -23.74 5.14
C LYS A 250 -7.03 -23.86 6.12
N ALA A 251 -6.89 -23.37 7.34
CA ALA A 251 -7.92 -23.49 8.39
C ALA A 251 -9.25 -22.78 8.04
N TYR A 252 -9.23 -21.71 7.24
CA TYR A 252 -10.44 -21.01 6.80
C TYR A 252 -10.79 -21.23 5.31
N GLY A 253 -10.23 -22.27 4.68
CA GLY A 253 -10.50 -22.61 3.28
C GLY A 253 -9.82 -21.69 2.25
N GLY A 254 -8.70 -21.08 2.64
CA GLY A 254 -7.79 -20.34 1.76
C GLY A 254 -6.83 -21.24 0.98
N VAL A 255 -5.96 -20.62 0.18
CA VAL A 255 -5.04 -21.26 -0.78
C VAL A 255 -3.65 -20.65 -0.64
#